data_AF-A0A4Y2J8N3-F1
#
_entry.id   AF-A0A4Y2J8N3-F1
#
_cell.length_a   1.000
_cell.length_b   1.000
_cell.length_c   1.000
_cell.angle_alpha   90.00
_cell.angle_beta   90.00
_cell.angle_gamma   90.00
#
_symmetry.space_group_name_H-M   'P 1'
#
loop_
_entity.id
_entity.type
_entity.pdbx_description
1 polymer ?
#
loop_
_entity_poly.entity_id
_entity_poly.type
_entity_poly.pdbx_seq_one_letter_code
_entity_poly.pdbx_strand_id
1 'polypeptide(L)'
;MYGAPNKIDSIDKYRYLSFVKNTRNNKRVQLSCLPPTSAAAYQHLCHVYYQVQVCLGNELDPENWGWVLKDNSLEPIQTLLPPAPEKLLNTIFCNCKKGCNYKCGCKKVGLFCSQVRSN
;
A
#
# COMPACT_ATOMS: atom_id res chain seq x y z
N MET A 1 5.44 -5.00 14.61
CA MET A 1 4.44 -4.16 13.93
C MET A 1 3.70 -5.03 12.89
N TYR A 2 2.36 -5.03 12.86
CA TYR A 2 1.52 -5.74 11.88
C TYR A 2 1.67 -7.28 11.76
N GLY A 3 2.25 -7.96 12.76
CA GLY A 3 2.41 -9.43 12.73
C GLY A 3 3.44 -9.94 11.71
N ALA A 4 4.34 -9.08 11.22
CA ALA A 4 5.42 -9.46 10.32
C ALA A 4 6.42 -10.43 11.01
N PRO A 5 6.85 -11.52 10.35
CA PRO A 5 7.95 -12.35 10.82
C PRO A 5 9.25 -11.55 11.01
N ASN A 6 10.03 -11.89 12.04
CA ASN A 6 11.29 -11.20 12.38
C ASN A 6 12.33 -11.16 11.26
N LYS A 7 12.22 -12.04 10.26
CA LYS A 7 13.12 -12.09 9.09
C LYS A 7 12.79 -11.04 8.02
N ILE A 8 11.71 -10.28 8.19
CA ILE A 8 11.28 -9.26 7.23
C ILE A 8 11.54 -7.88 7.85
N ASP A 9 12.45 -7.16 7.22
CA ASP A 9 12.98 -5.85 7.61
C ASP A 9 12.28 -4.68 6.92
N SER A 10 11.46 -4.94 5.89
CA SER A 10 10.76 -3.92 5.11
C SER A 10 9.24 -4.09 5.19
N ILE A 11 8.56 -3.01 5.58
CA ILE A 11 7.08 -2.95 5.59
C ILE A 11 6.49 -3.13 4.19
N ASP A 12 7.12 -2.55 3.16
CA ASP A 12 6.66 -2.66 1.79
C ASP A 12 6.82 -4.09 1.25
N LYS A 13 7.94 -4.75 1.60
CA LYS A 13 8.15 -6.17 1.29
C LYS A 13 7.09 -7.04 1.96
N TYR A 14 6.80 -6.80 3.24
CA TYR A 14 5.76 -7.55 3.96
C TYR A 14 4.36 -7.28 3.40
N ARG A 15 4.05 -6.03 3.04
CA ARG A 15 2.79 -5.63 2.40
C ARG A 15 2.59 -6.37 1.07
N TYR A 16 3.63 -6.46 0.24
CA TYR A 16 3.58 -7.22 -1.02
C TYR A 16 3.36 -8.72 -0.78
N LEU A 17 4.11 -9.33 0.14
CA LEU A 17 3.94 -10.75 0.47
C LEU A 17 2.53 -11.05 1.01
N SER A 18 1.98 -10.14 1.81
CA SER A 18 0.60 -10.21 2.32
C SER A 18 -0.42 -10.11 1.18
N PHE A 19 -0.21 -9.19 0.23
CA PHE A 19 -1.03 -9.08 -0.97
C PHE A 19 -1.02 -10.39 -1.78
N VAL A 20 0.16 -10.91 -2.11
CA VAL A 20 0.31 -12.17 -2.87
C VAL A 20 -0.37 -13.34 -2.15
N LYS A 21 -0.24 -13.42 -0.82
CA LYS A 21 -0.91 -14.46 -0.03
C LYS A 21 -2.44 -14.34 -0.12
N ASN A 22 -2.97 -13.12 -0.06
CA ASN A 22 -4.41 -12.86 -0.13
C ASN A 22 -4.99 -13.08 -1.54
N THR A 23 -4.21 -12.94 -2.61
CA THR A 23 -4.66 -13.18 -3.99
C THR A 23 -4.72 -14.66 -4.40
N ARG A 24 -4.12 -15.59 -3.63
CA ARG A 24 -3.96 -17.00 -4.02
C ARG A 24 -5.26 -17.74 -4.36
N ASN A 25 -6.37 -17.37 -3.73
CA ASN A 25 -7.64 -18.12 -3.83
C ASN A 25 -8.68 -17.44 -4.72
N ASN A 26 -8.30 -16.51 -5.61
CA ASN A 26 -9.24 -15.72 -6.42
C ASN A 26 -10.30 -14.95 -5.60
N LYS A 27 -10.08 -14.78 -4.29
CA LYS A 27 -10.93 -13.96 -3.44
C LYS A 27 -10.53 -12.51 -3.61
N ARG A 28 -11.53 -11.61 -3.57
CA ARG A 28 -11.25 -10.17 -3.48
C ARG A 28 -10.32 -9.93 -2.29
N VAL A 29 -9.20 -9.27 -2.55
CA VAL A 29 -8.26 -8.87 -1.50
C VAL A 29 -8.97 -7.85 -0.63
N GLN A 30 -9.15 -8.15 0.66
CA GLN A 30 -9.54 -7.15 1.62
C GLN A 30 -8.34 -6.24 1.88
N LEU A 31 -8.40 -5.01 1.38
CA LEU A 31 -7.31 -4.04 1.49
C LEU A 31 -7.01 -3.67 2.96
N SER A 32 -8.01 -3.76 3.84
CA SER A 32 -7.88 -3.58 5.29
C SER A 32 -6.95 -4.60 5.95
N CYS A 33 -6.72 -5.76 5.32
CA CYS A 33 -5.80 -6.78 5.84
C CYS A 33 -4.35 -6.54 5.42
N LEU A 34 -4.07 -5.50 4.63
CA LEU A 34 -2.72 -5.17 4.20
C LEU A 34 -2.07 -4.21 5.22
N PRO A 35 -0.80 -4.46 5.63
CA PRO A 35 0.00 -3.47 6.36
C PRO A 35 0.05 -2.16 5.59
N PRO A 36 0.14 -0.97 6.22
CA PRO A 36 0.26 0.30 5.49
C PRO A 36 1.53 0.32 4.62
N THR A 37 1.58 1.26 3.67
CA THR A 37 2.82 1.56 2.95
C THR A 37 3.82 2.25 3.88
N SER A 38 5.12 2.18 3.55
CA SER A 38 6.14 2.95 4.26
C SER A 38 5.82 4.45 4.33
N ALA A 39 5.32 5.04 3.24
CA ALA A 39 4.91 6.44 3.20
C ALA A 39 3.76 6.76 4.16
N ALA A 40 2.73 5.92 4.23
CA ALA A 40 1.61 6.11 5.16
C ALA A 40 2.06 5.92 6.61
N ALA A 41 2.93 4.94 6.87
CA ALA A 41 3.51 4.74 8.20
C ALA A 41 4.35 5.94 8.65
N TYR A 42 5.13 6.54 7.73
CA TYR A 42 5.91 7.74 8.01
C TYR A 42 5.03 8.93 8.38
N GLN A 43 3.98 9.21 7.60
CA GLN A 43 3.04 10.29 7.91
C GLN A 43 2.36 10.10 9.27
N HIS A 44 1.97 8.86 9.60
CA HIS A 44 1.42 8.55 10.92
C HIS A 44 2.42 8.87 12.06
N LEU A 45 3.70 8.55 11.88
CA LEU A 45 4.73 8.90 12.88
C LEU A 45 4.88 10.42 13.03
N CYS A 46 4.83 11.18 11.94
CA CYS A 46 4.84 12.64 11.98
C CYS A 46 3.64 13.19 12.76
N HIS A 47 2.42 12.68 12.52
CA HIS A 47 1.23 13.10 13.26
C HIS A 47 1.32 12.82 14.75
N VAL A 48 1.73 11.60 15.11
CA VAL A 48 1.88 11.20 16.52
C VAL A 48 2.93 12.07 17.20
N TYR A 49 4.06 12.34 16.53
CA TYR A 49 5.07 13.24 17.06
C TYR A 49 4.52 14.65 17.28
N TYR A 50 3.85 15.23 16.28
CA TYR A 50 3.22 16.54 16.41
C TYR A 50 2.23 16.60 17.58
N GLN A 51 1.33 15.62 17.68
CA GLN A 51 0.34 15.55 18.75
C GLN A 51 1.00 15.48 20.12
N VAL A 52 2.06 14.68 20.27
CA VAL A 52 2.82 14.61 21.53
C VAL A 52 3.47 15.96 21.86
N GLN A 53 4.04 16.65 20.89
CA GLN A 53 4.71 17.94 21.09
C GLN A 53 3.72 19.04 21.48
N VAL A 54 2.54 19.08 20.84
CA VAL A 54 1.45 19.99 21.20
C VAL A 54 0.96 19.70 22.63
N CYS A 55 0.81 18.42 23.01
CA CYS A 55 0.46 18.05 24.39
C CYS A 55 1.51 18.48 25.43
N LEU A 56 2.77 18.64 25.02
CA LEU A 56 3.86 19.14 25.86
C LEU A 56 3.94 20.68 25.89
N GLY A 57 3.09 21.39 25.13
CA GLY A 57 3.07 22.84 25.04
C GLY A 57 4.09 23.42 24.05
N ASN A 58 4.69 22.60 23.20
CA ASN A 58 5.59 23.07 22.16
C ASN A 58 4.81 23.51 20.92
N GLU A 59 5.20 24.63 20.33
CA GLU A 59 4.67 25.10 19.06
C GLU A 59 5.51 24.54 17.91
N LEU A 60 4.87 23.77 17.05
CA LEU A 60 5.46 23.25 15.82
C LEU A 60 4.57 23.67 14.64
N ASP A 61 5.20 23.90 13.50
CA ASP A 61 4.49 24.10 12.25
C ASP A 61 3.87 22.78 11.78
N PRO A 62 2.53 22.64 11.77
CA PRO A 62 1.85 21.39 11.43
C PRO A 62 2.18 20.89 10.01
N GLU A 63 2.50 21.77 9.06
CA GLU A 63 2.82 21.38 7.68
C GLU A 63 4.13 20.58 7.58
N ASN A 64 5.06 20.79 8.51
CA ASN A 64 6.29 19.99 8.62
C ASN A 64 6.07 18.62 9.27
N TRP A 65 4.91 18.39 9.87
CA TRP A 65 4.61 17.17 10.64
C TRP A 65 3.38 16.43 10.12
N GLY A 66 3.24 16.42 8.79
CA GLY A 66 2.27 15.58 8.09
C GLY A 66 0.88 16.17 7.98
N TRP A 67 0.68 17.44 8.33
CA TRP A 67 -0.58 18.12 8.06
C TRP A 67 -0.50 18.95 6.78
N VAL A 68 -1.63 19.28 6.22
CA VAL A 68 -1.75 20.23 5.10
C VAL A 68 -2.88 21.19 5.40
N LEU A 69 -2.65 22.47 5.17
CA LEU A 69 -3.69 23.48 5.25
C LEU A 69 -4.50 23.49 3.96
N LYS A 70 -5.79 23.16 4.04
CA LYS A 70 -6.73 23.26 2.93
C LYS A 70 -7.99 23.95 3.39
N ASP A 71 -8.44 24.96 2.66
CA ASP A 71 -9.68 25.70 2.95
C ASP A 71 -9.75 26.16 4.43
N ASN A 72 -8.64 26.69 4.95
CA ASN A 72 -8.44 27.10 6.34
C ASN A 72 -8.60 25.99 7.40
N SER A 73 -8.59 24.73 6.98
CA SER A 73 -8.65 23.55 7.85
C SER A 73 -7.35 22.75 7.77
N LEU A 74 -6.85 22.30 8.92
CA LEU A 74 -5.71 21.39 8.96
C LEU A 74 -6.20 19.97 8.72
N GLU A 75 -5.79 19.38 7.61
CA GLU A 75 -6.09 18.00 7.27
C GLU A 75 -4.84 17.11 7.42
N PRO A 76 -4.97 15.88 7.94
CA PRO A 76 -3.86 14.96 8.00
C PRO A 76 -3.54 14.40 6.61
N ILE A 77 -2.27 14.46 6.21
CA ILE A 77 -1.76 13.80 5.02
C ILE A 77 -1.72 12.29 5.29
N GLN A 78 -2.58 11.52 4.61
CA GLN A 78 -2.60 10.06 4.77
C GLN A 78 -1.42 9.36 4.09
N THR A 79 -1.04 9.82 2.90
CA THR A 79 0.08 9.28 2.11
C THR A 79 0.46 10.30 1.03
N LEU A 80 1.75 10.43 0.75
CA LEU A 80 2.27 11.20 -0.40
C LEU A 80 2.38 10.35 -1.67
N LEU A 81 2.27 9.02 -1.53
CA LEU A 81 2.29 8.09 -2.65
C LEU A 81 0.87 7.79 -3.13
N PRO A 82 0.70 7.47 -4.43
CA PRO A 82 -0.57 7.05 -4.95
C PRO A 82 -1.08 5.79 -4.22
N PRO A 83 -2.41 5.59 -4.13
CA PRO A 83 -3.02 4.46 -3.40
C PRO A 83 -2.53 3.07 -3.86
N ALA A 84 -2.14 2.97 -5.13
CA ALA A 84 -1.52 1.78 -5.71
C ALA A 84 -0.47 2.21 -6.74
N PRO A 85 0.61 1.41 -6.95
CA PRO A 85 1.50 1.62 -8.08
C PRO A 85 0.73 1.53 -9.40
N GLU A 86 1.00 2.42 -10.35
CA GLU A 86 0.31 2.45 -11.65
C GLU A 86 0.40 1.11 -12.40
N LYS A 87 1.55 0.44 -12.30
CA LYS A 87 1.74 -0.90 -12.86
C LYS A 87 0.73 -1.90 -12.32
N LEU A 88 0.36 -1.81 -11.04
CA LEU A 88 -0.61 -2.69 -10.38
C LEU A 88 -2.03 -2.41 -10.87
N LEU A 89 -2.39 -1.14 -11.10
CA LEU A 89 -3.68 -0.76 -11.69
C LEU A 89 -3.84 -1.31 -13.12
N ASN A 90 -2.73 -1.39 -13.86
CA ASN A 90 -2.71 -1.89 -15.24
C ASN A 90 -2.43 -3.40 -15.36
N THR A 91 -2.28 -4.11 -14.24
CA THR A 91 -1.94 -5.55 -14.24
C THR A 91 -3.16 -6.39 -13.89
N ILE A 92 -3.63 -7.19 -14.85
CA ILE A 92 -4.68 -8.19 -14.60
C ILE A 92 -4.02 -9.54 -14.27
N PHE A 93 -4.43 -10.13 -13.14
CA PHE A 93 -4.04 -11.49 -12.78
C PHE A 93 -4.74 -12.50 -13.70
N CYS A 94 -3.97 -13.19 -14.56
CA CYS A 94 -4.48 -14.31 -15.34
C CYS A 94 -4.54 -15.58 -14.48
N ASN A 95 -5.66 -16.31 -14.52
CA ASN A 95 -5.80 -17.65 -13.91
C ASN A 95 -5.21 -18.78 -14.78
N CYS A 96 -4.24 -18.48 -15.64
CA CYS A 96 -3.71 -19.48 -16.56
C CYS A 96 -2.78 -20.45 -15.82
N LYS A 97 -3.17 -21.73 -15.77
CA LYS A 97 -2.40 -22.79 -15.09
C LYS A 97 -1.14 -23.25 -15.84
N LYS A 98 -1.07 -23.06 -17.18
CA LYS A 98 0.03 -23.54 -18.05
C LYS A 98 0.73 -22.39 -18.80
N GLY A 99 0.94 -21.26 -18.12
CA GLY A 99 1.49 -20.04 -18.71
C GLY A 99 0.47 -19.25 -19.54
N CYS A 100 0.68 -17.93 -19.68
CA CYS A 100 -0.27 -17.05 -20.37
C CYS A 100 0.06 -16.97 -21.88
N ASN A 101 -0.67 -17.74 -22.70
CA ASN A 101 -0.59 -17.78 -24.17
C ASN A 101 -1.66 -16.88 -24.83
N TYR A 102 -1.86 -16.97 -26.15
CA TYR A 102 -2.84 -16.16 -26.89
C TYR A 102 -4.30 -16.34 -26.42
N LYS A 103 -4.61 -17.41 -25.67
CA LYS A 103 -5.94 -17.64 -25.08
C LYS A 103 -6.12 -16.91 -23.74
N CYS A 104 -5.06 -16.34 -23.18
CA CYS A 104 -5.12 -15.59 -21.93
C CYS A 104 -5.98 -14.32 -22.10
N GLY A 105 -6.93 -14.11 -21.18
CA GLY A 105 -7.75 -12.89 -21.14
C GLY A 105 -6.91 -11.62 -21.11
N CYS A 106 -5.82 -11.59 -20.33
CA CYS A 106 -4.92 -10.44 -20.26
C CYS A 106 -4.26 -10.13 -21.62
N LYS A 107 -3.82 -11.15 -22.37
CA LYS A 107 -3.23 -10.95 -23.70
C LYS A 107 -4.26 -10.48 -24.73
N LYS A 108 -5.51 -10.94 -24.64
CA LYS A 108 -6.59 -10.50 -25.54
C LYS A 108 -6.88 -9.00 -25.43
N VAL A 109 -6.71 -8.43 -24.24
CA VAL A 109 -6.90 -7.00 -23.99
C VAL A 109 -5.58 -6.20 -24.04
N GLY A 110 -4.49 -6.82 -24.52
CA GLY A 110 -3.20 -6.14 -24.68
C GLY A 110 -2.44 -5.87 -23.37
N LEU A 111 -2.81 -6.52 -22.26
CA LEU A 111 -2.20 -6.30 -20.95
C LEU A 111 -1.14 -7.34 -20.61
N PHE A 112 -0.13 -6.90 -19.84
CA PHE A 112 0.92 -7.76 -19.34
C PHE A 112 0.39 -8.72 -18.26
N CYS A 113 0.74 -9.99 -18.40
CA CYS A 113 0.40 -11.02 -17.42
C CYS A 113 1.38 -10.97 -16.26
N SER A 114 0.90 -10.72 -15.04
CA SER A 114 1.74 -10.90 -13.85
C SER A 114 2.11 -12.37 -13.66
N GLN A 115 3.38 -12.64 -13.41
CA GLN A 115 3.93 -13.98 -13.18
C GLN A 115 3.63 -14.51 -11.76
N VAL A 116 2.52 -14.10 -11.14
CA VAL A 116 2.13 -14.60 -9.81
C VAL A 116 1.47 -15.95 -10.00
N ARG A 117 2.24 -17.03 -9.80
CA ARG A 117 1.74 -18.41 -9.83
C ARG A 117 0.69 -18.59 -8.73
N SER A 118 -0.59 -18.61 -9.11
CA SER A 118 -1.62 -19.33 -8.36
C SER A 118 -1.40 -20.81 -8.62
N ASN A 119 -0.64 -21.48 -7.74
CA ASN A 119 -0.55 -22.94 -7.69
C ASN A 119 -1.82 -23.49 -7.05
#